data_AF-A0A9D2BWD9-F1
#
_entry.id   AF-A0A9D2BWD9-F1
#
_cell.length_a   1.000
_cell.length_b   1.000
_cell.length_c   1.000
_cell.angle_alpha   90.00
_cell.angle_beta   90.00
_cell.angle_gamma   90.00
#
_symmetry.space_group_name_H-M   'P 1'
#
loop_
_entity.id
_entity.type
_entity.pdbx_description
1 polymer ?
#
loop_
_entity_poly.entity_id
_entity_poly.type
_entity_poly.pdbx_seq_one_letter_code
_entity_poly.pdbx_strand_id
1 'polypeptide(L)' 'MKQYEYMAVDLSAEPSFNVHVKMERYIEKLNAYGKQGWRLISGADNWKYSIFEREIDRE' A
#
# COMPACT_ATOMS: atom_id res chain seq x y z
N MET A 1 -24.85 2.37 -5.18
CA MET A 1 -23.88 1.61 -4.36
C MET A 1 -22.52 2.20 -4.65
N LYS A 2 -21.65 2.33 -3.64
CA LYS A 2 -20.25 2.74 -3.86
C LYS A 2 -19.52 1.66 -4.66
N GLN A 3 -18.65 2.08 -5.58
CA GLN A 3 -17.81 1.17 -6.35
C GLN A 3 -16.36 1.36 -5.94
N TYR A 4 -15.63 0.25 -5.92
CA TYR A 4 -14.23 0.21 -5.52
C TYR A 4 -13.42 -0.50 -6.59
N GLU A 5 -12.20 -0.03 -6.77
CA GLU A 5 -11.14 -0.78 -7.46
C GLU A 5 -10.11 -1.27 -6.44
N TYR A 6 -9.40 -2.33 -6.82
CA TYR A 6 -8.44 -3.02 -5.96
C TYR A 6 -7.10 -3.20 -6.67
N MET A 7 -6.02 -3.14 -5.91
CA MET A 7 -4.69 -3.48 -6.41
C MET A 7 -3.89 -4.28 -5.37
N ALA A 8 -3.02 -5.16 -5.86
CA ALA A 8 -2.04 -5.88 -5.06
C ALA A 8 -0.65 -5.29 -5.30
N VAL A 9 0.07 -5.00 -4.22
CA VAL A 9 1.40 -4.38 -4.25
C VAL A 9 2.35 -5.15 -3.36
N ASP A 10 3.55 -5.39 -3.87
CA ASP A 10 4.68 -5.81 -3.05
C ASP A 10 5.33 -4.58 -2.39
N LEU A 11 4.97 -4.37 -1.12
CA LEU A 11 5.57 -3.36 -0.25
C LEU A 11 6.81 -3.88 0.48
N SER A 12 7.25 -5.12 0.24
CA SER A 12 8.53 -5.55 0.78
C SER A 12 9.63 -4.63 0.23
N ALA A 13 10.19 -3.81 1.10
CA ALA A 13 11.35 -3.01 0.74
C ALA A 13 12.49 -3.96 0.34
N GLU A 14 13.36 -3.51 -0.56
CA GLU A 14 14.59 -4.23 -0.90
C GLU A 14 15.26 -4.79 0.37
N PRO A 15 15.83 -6.00 0.31
CA PRO A 15 16.47 -6.62 1.46
C PRO A 15 17.49 -5.67 2.07
N SER A 16 17.18 -5.14 3.25
CA SER A 16 18.02 -4.29 4.06
C SER A 16 18.21 -4.95 5.41
N PHE A 17 19.45 -5.06 5.86
CA PHE A 17 19.76 -5.49 7.23
C PHE A 17 19.37 -4.43 8.27
N ASN A 18 19.20 -3.17 7.86
CA ASN A 18 18.73 -2.10 8.74
C ASN A 18 17.20 -1.99 8.68
N VAL A 19 16.54 -2.38 9.77
CA VAL A 19 15.09 -2.34 9.92
C VAL A 19 14.50 -0.93 9.85
N HIS A 20 15.21 0.10 10.30
CA HIS A 20 14.72 1.48 10.30
C HIS A 20 14.59 2.00 8.87
N VAL A 21 15.64 1.82 8.05
CA VAL A 21 15.63 2.17 6.62
C VAL A 21 14.53 1.40 5.89
N LYS A 22 14.30 0.14 6.27
CA LYS A 22 13.22 -0.68 5.71
C LYS A 22 11.83 -0.10 6.03
N MET A 23 11.62 0.34 7.28
CA MET A 23 10.37 0.95 7.72
C MET A 23 10.12 2.33 7.12
N GLU A 24 11.14 3.18 6.99
CA GLU A 24 11.01 4.49 6.35
C GLU A 24 10.56 4.35 4.90
N ARG A 25 11.22 3.48 4.12
CA ARG A 25 10.84 3.19 2.73
C ARG A 25 9.42 2.63 2.61
N TYR A 26 9.01 1.79 3.57
CA TYR A 26 7.64 1.27 3.63
C TYR A 26 6.62 2.40 3.85
N ILE A 27 6.89 3.30 4.79
CA ILE A 27 6.04 4.46 5.09
C ILE A 27 5.98 5.42 3.88
N GLU A 28 7.09 5.67 3.20
CA GLU A 28 7.13 6.48 1.98
C GLU A 28 6.24 5.92 0.87
N LYS A 29 6.31 4.60 0.62
CA LYS A 29 5.42 3.93 -0.34
C LYS A 29 3.96 4.06 0.06
N LEU A 30 3.62 3.79 1.33
CA LEU A 30 2.24 3.95 1.83
C LEU A 30 1.72 5.38 1.61
N ASN A 31 2.52 6.39 1.93
CA ASN A 31 2.15 7.79 1.75
C ASN A 31 1.95 8.14 0.27
N ALA A 32 2.77 7.61 -0.63
CA ALA A 32 2.61 7.82 -2.07
C ALA A 32 1.30 7.23 -2.60
N TYR A 33 0.89 6.06 -2.11
CA TYR A 33 -0.41 5.45 -2.45
C TYR A 33 -1.57 6.23 -1.82
N GLY A 34 -1.44 6.65 -0.56
CA GLY A 34 -2.45 7.47 0.13
C GLY A 34 -2.75 8.78 -0.60
N LYS A 35 -1.72 9.45 -1.14
CA LYS A 35 -1.88 10.67 -1.98
C LYS A 35 -2.66 10.43 -3.27
N GLN A 36 -2.68 9.20 -3.78
CA GLN A 36 -3.43 8.80 -4.97
C GLN A 36 -4.85 8.31 -4.63
N GLY A 37 -5.26 8.36 -3.36
CA GLY A 37 -6.57 7.91 -2.89
C GLY A 37 -6.65 6.42 -2.54
N TRP A 38 -5.53 5.69 -2.57
CA TRP A 38 -5.50 4.28 -2.19
C TRP A 38 -5.45 4.12 -0.68
N ARG A 39 -6.29 3.23 -0.15
CA ARG A 39 -6.31 2.82 1.24
C ARG A 39 -5.81 1.38 1.37
N LEU A 40 -4.83 1.15 2.23
CA LEU A 40 -4.38 -0.19 2.58
C LEU A 40 -5.48 -0.91 3.37
N ILE A 41 -5.88 -2.10 2.92
CA ILE A 41 -6.90 -2.91 3.57
C ILE A 41 -6.39 -4.28 4.05
N SER A 42 -5.23 -4.74 3.56
CA SER A 42 -4.59 -5.98 4.00
C SER A 42 -3.09 -5.99 3.73
N GLY A 43 -2.34 -6.84 4.44
CA GLY A 43 -0.90 -7.06 4.25
C GLY A 43 0.00 -6.06 4.98
N ALA A 44 -0.45 -5.54 6.13
CA ALA A 44 0.38 -4.72 7.03
C ALA A 44 1.41 -5.56 7.82
N ASP A 45 1.13 -6.85 7.98
CA ASP A 45 1.94 -7.88 8.62
C ASP A 45 2.88 -8.58 7.62
N ASN A 46 2.38 -8.85 6.42
CA ASN A 46 3.12 -9.46 5.32
C ASN A 46 3.10 -8.53 4.10
N TRP A 47 4.04 -7.58 4.08
CA TRP A 47 4.18 -6.50 3.09
C TRP A 47 4.27 -6.99 1.65
N LYS A 48 4.53 -8.27 1.41
CA LYS A 48 4.62 -8.84 0.07
C LYS A 48 3.27 -8.91 -0.65
N TYR A 49 2.19 -9.04 0.11
CA TYR A 49 0.83 -9.24 -0.42
C TYR A 49 -0.11 -8.14 0.08
N SER A 50 0.34 -6.89 -0.01
CA SER A 50 -0.43 -5.74 0.43
C SER A 50 -1.55 -5.43 -0.56
N ILE A 51 -2.78 -5.35 -0.06
CA ILE A 51 -3.97 -5.06 -0.86
C ILE A 51 -4.46 -3.66 -0.54
N PHE A 52 -4.70 -2.88 -1.59
CA PHE A 52 -5.29 -1.55 -1.50
C PHE A 52 -6.66 -1.50 -2.17
N GLU A 53 -7.51 -0.60 -1.68
CA GLU A 53 -8.76 -0.22 -2.32
C GLU A 53 -8.80 1.28 -2.57
N ARG A 54 -9.56 1.69 -3.58
CA ARG A 54 -9.90 3.09 -3.84
C ARG A 54 -11.36 3.19 -4.30
N GLU A 55 -12.10 4.13 -3.73
CA GLU A 55 -13.47 4.45 -4.18
C GLU A 55 -13.40 5.14 -5.54
N ILE A 56 -14.26 4.73 -6.47
CA ILE A 56 -14.35 5.31 -7.81
C ILE A 56 -15.76 5.84 -8.05
N ASP A 57 -15.84 6.99 -8.70
CA ASP A 57 -17.10 7.54 -9.19
C ASP A 57 -17.49 6.83 -10.49
N ARG A 58 -18.76 6.46 -10.62
CA ARG A 58 -19.35 6.15 -11.93
C ARG A 58 -19.80 7.47 -12.55
N GLU A 59 -19.20 7.83 -13.69
CA GLU A 59 -19.85 8.75 -14.63
C GLU A 59 -21.18 8.15 -15.14
#